data_AF-A0A1E1VBP5-F1
#
_entry.id   AF-A0A1E1VBP5-F1
#
_cell.length_a   1.000
_cell.length_b   1.000
_cell.length_c   1.000
_cell.angle_alpha   90.00
_cell.angle_beta   90.00
_cell.angle_gamma   90.00
#
_symmetry.space_group_name_H-M   'P 1'
#
loop_
_entity.id
_entity.type
_entity.pdbx_description
1 polymer ?
#
loop_
_entity_poly.entity_id
_entity_poly.type
_entity_poly.pdbx_seq_one_letter_code
_entity_poly.pdbx_strand_id
1 'polypeptide(L)'
;MSQTKADLVREVLGELFSLASGQAPNAEDTAWVEQRIEPALALLARKNVIYIADAGAIADEAFDPLVAYLAQVCGPKFGRPRDFAARQAAEEELRLVQRIGTGTGALLTVDPGLRRRHPRSLTGQI
;
A
#
# COMPACT_ATOMS: atom_id res chain seq x y z
N MET A 1 -4.07 1.54 13.06
CA MET A 1 -4.54 0.19 13.41
C MET A 1 -4.20 -0.72 12.23
N SER A 2 -4.01 -2.02 12.42
CA SER A 2 -3.69 -2.94 11.32
C SER A 2 -4.96 -3.66 10.87
N GLN A 3 -5.26 -3.57 9.57
CA GLN A 3 -6.44 -4.20 8.98
C GLN A 3 -6.08 -5.61 8.47
N THR A 4 -7.03 -6.54 8.55
CA THR A 4 -6.83 -7.93 8.12
C THR A 4 -7.36 -8.16 6.70
N LYS A 5 -6.89 -9.23 6.05
CA LYS A 5 -7.45 -9.73 4.77
C LYS A 5 -8.99 -9.88 4.83
N ALA A 6 -9.49 -10.34 5.97
CA ALA A 6 -10.90 -10.38 6.36
C ALA A 6 -11.68 -9.12 6.00
N ASP A 7 -11.16 -8.02 6.51
CA ASP A 7 -11.74 -6.69 6.41
C ASP A 7 -11.64 -6.14 4.98
N LEU A 8 -10.49 -6.34 4.35
CA LEU A 8 -10.25 -5.93 2.96
C LEU A 8 -11.26 -6.55 1.99
N VAL A 9 -11.57 -7.84 2.14
CA VAL A 9 -12.55 -8.52 1.29
C VAL A 9 -13.95 -7.93 1.49
N ARG A 10 -14.34 -7.64 2.74
CA ARG A 10 -15.65 -7.04 3.04
C ARG A 10 -15.81 -5.66 2.42
N GLU A 11 -14.80 -4.81 2.56
CA GLU A 11 -14.82 -3.44 2.03
C GLU A 11 -14.82 -3.42 0.51
N VAL A 12 -14.00 -4.27 -0.14
CA VAL A 12 -14.00 -4.41 -1.61
C VAL A 12 -15.37 -4.85 -2.12
N LEU A 13 -16.02 -5.81 -1.45
CA LEU A 13 -17.36 -6.25 -1.82
C LEU A 13 -18.42 -5.17 -1.55
N GLY A 14 -18.27 -4.41 -0.47
CA GLY A 14 -19.08 -3.23 -0.18
C GLY A 14 -19.03 -2.21 -1.31
N GLU A 15 -17.83 -1.87 -1.78
CA GLU A 15 -17.60 -0.96 -2.90
C GLU A 15 -18.12 -1.48 -4.25
N LEU A 16 -18.02 -2.79 -4.49
CA LEU A 16 -18.44 -3.42 -5.75
C LEU A 16 -19.96 -3.49 -5.90
N PHE A 17 -20.66 -3.86 -4.82
CA PHE A 17 -22.10 -4.07 -4.86
C PHE A 17 -22.90 -2.89 -4.30
N SER A 18 -22.23 -1.85 -3.75
CA SER A 18 -22.87 -0.86 -2.86
C SER A 18 -23.84 -1.55 -1.92
N LEU A 19 -23.37 -2.60 -1.22
CA LEU A 19 -24.21 -3.40 -0.35
C LEU A 19 -24.97 -2.45 0.58
N ALA A 20 -26.29 -2.41 0.46
CA ALA A 20 -27.14 -1.70 1.40
C ALA A 20 -26.74 -2.19 2.81
N SER A 21 -26.51 -1.27 3.75
CA SER A 21 -26.00 -1.58 5.09
C SER A 21 -26.75 -2.79 5.67
N GLY A 22 -26.08 -3.96 5.72
CA GLY A 22 -26.66 -5.19 6.25
C GLY A 22 -26.74 -6.39 5.31
N GLN A 23 -26.49 -6.27 3.99
CA GLN A 23 -26.35 -7.47 3.14
C GLN A 23 -24.97 -8.11 3.29
N ALA A 24 -24.95 -9.40 3.68
CA ALA A 24 -23.73 -10.18 3.68
C ALA A 24 -23.37 -10.58 2.24
N PRO A 25 -22.09 -10.43 1.81
CA PRO A 25 -21.65 -10.95 0.53
C PRO A 25 -21.79 -12.48 0.48
N ASN A 26 -22.08 -13.01 -0.70
CA ASN A 26 -22.10 -14.46 -0.90
C ASN A 26 -20.72 -15.07 -0.63
N ALA A 27 -20.70 -16.27 -0.08
CA ALA A 27 -19.47 -16.98 0.26
C ALA A 27 -18.59 -17.24 -0.98
N GLU A 28 -19.22 -17.47 -2.14
CA GLU A 28 -18.51 -17.69 -3.41
C GLU A 28 -17.78 -16.43 -3.89
N ASP A 29 -18.43 -15.26 -3.79
CA ASP A 29 -17.83 -13.98 -4.16
C ASP A 29 -16.68 -13.60 -3.22
N THR A 30 -16.88 -13.85 -1.92
CA THR A 30 -15.87 -13.67 -0.88
C THR A 30 -14.63 -14.51 -1.16
N ALA A 31 -14.80 -15.81 -1.41
CA ALA A 31 -13.70 -16.71 -1.73
C ALA A 31 -12.98 -16.30 -3.02
N TRP A 32 -13.73 -15.82 -4.02
CA TRP A 32 -13.14 -15.38 -5.27
C TRP A 32 -12.31 -14.12 -5.13
N VAL A 33 -12.79 -13.10 -4.40
CA VAL A 33 -12.01 -11.88 -4.11
C VAL A 33 -10.79 -12.23 -3.28
N GLU A 34 -10.93 -13.12 -2.30
CA GLU A 34 -9.82 -13.57 -1.45
C GLU A 34 -8.68 -14.17 -2.29
N GLN A 35 -9.00 -15.05 -3.24
CA GLN A 35 -8.02 -15.64 -4.17
C GLN A 35 -7.36 -14.62 -5.10
N ARG A 36 -7.94 -13.43 -5.25
CA ARG A 36 -7.40 -12.36 -6.11
C ARG A 36 -6.50 -11.38 -5.37
N ILE A 37 -6.55 -11.34 -4.04
CA ILE A 37 -5.72 -10.43 -3.23
C ILE A 37 -4.23 -10.75 -3.43
N GLU A 38 -3.82 -12.01 -3.23
CA GLU A 38 -2.41 -12.41 -3.36
C GLU A 38 -1.79 -12.08 -4.73
N PRO A 39 -2.42 -12.45 -5.87
CA PRO A 39 -1.87 -12.10 -7.18
C PRO A 39 -1.90 -10.58 -7.46
N ALA A 40 -2.87 -9.84 -6.91
CA ALA A 40 -2.89 -8.39 -7.03
C ALA A 40 -1.74 -7.72 -6.25
N LEU A 41 -1.47 -8.16 -5.02
CA LEU A 41 -0.34 -7.70 -4.23
C LEU A 41 1.00 -8.04 -4.90
N ALA A 42 1.14 -9.26 -5.43
CA ALA A 42 2.34 -9.66 -6.18
C ALA A 42 2.57 -8.78 -7.42
N LEU A 43 1.49 -8.40 -8.13
CA LEU A 43 1.58 -7.50 -9.27
C LEU A 43 2.00 -6.08 -8.84
N LEU A 44 1.41 -5.54 -7.77
CA LEU A 44 1.75 -4.23 -7.22
C LEU A 44 3.22 -4.17 -6.78
N ALA A 45 3.70 -5.23 -6.11
CA ALA A 45 5.10 -5.37 -5.74
C ALA A 45 6.03 -5.38 -6.97
N ARG A 46 5.68 -6.16 -8.00
CA ARG A 46 6.45 -6.20 -9.26
C ARG A 46 6.47 -4.87 -10.01
N LYS A 47 5.41 -4.07 -9.90
CA LYS A 47 5.33 -2.72 -10.47
C LYS A 47 6.00 -1.64 -9.62
N ASN A 48 6.63 -2.01 -8.50
CA ASN A 48 7.20 -1.09 -7.53
C ASN A 48 6.17 -0.04 -7.03
N VAL A 49 4.93 -0.49 -6.80
CA VAL A 49 3.85 0.36 -6.26
C VAL A 49 3.85 0.31 -4.73
N ILE A 50 3.63 -0.88 -4.18
CA ILE A 50 3.65 -1.13 -2.73
C ILE A 50 4.12 -2.58 -2.49
N TYR A 51 4.89 -2.79 -1.44
CA TYR A 51 5.30 -4.11 -0.97
C TYR A 51 4.69 -4.38 0.40
N ILE A 52 3.74 -5.30 0.43
CA ILE A 52 3.08 -5.75 1.65
C ILE A 52 3.57 -7.18 1.92
N ALA A 53 4.40 -7.34 2.95
CA ALA A 53 4.98 -8.64 3.30
C ALA A 53 3.94 -9.59 3.93
N ASP A 54 2.99 -9.04 4.69
CA ASP A 54 1.94 -9.80 5.37
C ASP A 54 0.56 -9.20 5.06
N ALA A 55 -0.27 -9.96 4.35
CA ALA A 55 -1.63 -9.54 3.97
C ALA A 55 -2.62 -9.53 5.16
N GLY A 56 -2.21 -10.00 6.34
CA GLY A 56 -2.94 -9.90 7.60
C GLY A 56 -2.62 -8.63 8.39
N ALA A 57 -1.60 -7.87 8.00
CA ALA A 57 -1.14 -6.65 8.67
C ALA A 57 -1.01 -5.49 7.68
N ILE A 58 -2.12 -5.06 7.09
CA ILE A 58 -2.14 -3.93 6.16
C ILE A 58 -2.21 -2.64 6.97
N ALA A 59 -1.36 -1.67 6.62
CA ALA A 59 -1.39 -0.34 7.21
C ALA A 59 -2.69 0.38 6.82
N ASP A 60 -3.30 1.08 7.78
CA ASP A 60 -4.54 1.85 7.59
C ASP A 60 -4.43 2.82 6.38
N GLU A 61 -3.29 3.49 6.26
CA GLU A 61 -2.98 4.41 5.17
C GLU A 61 -2.98 3.75 3.79
N ALA A 62 -2.61 2.46 3.71
CA ALA A 62 -2.62 1.69 2.46
C ALA A 62 -3.96 1.01 2.20
N PHE A 63 -4.84 0.94 3.20
CA PHE A 63 -6.04 0.11 3.15
C PHE A 63 -7.06 0.66 2.16
N ASP A 64 -7.46 1.92 2.31
CA ASP A 64 -8.43 2.60 1.44
C ASP A 64 -8.02 2.58 -0.06
N PRO A 65 -6.79 3.01 -0.44
CA PRO A 65 -6.39 2.97 -1.84
C PRO A 65 -6.21 1.52 -2.38
N LEU A 66 -5.93 0.55 -1.51
CA LEU A 66 -5.90 -0.87 -1.89
C LEU A 66 -7.31 -1.40 -2.19
N VAL A 67 -8.31 -1.02 -1.39
CA VAL A 67 -9.73 -1.34 -1.63
C VAL A 67 -10.14 -0.79 -2.99
N ALA A 68 -9.88 0.49 -3.25
CA ALA A 68 -10.23 1.14 -4.51
C ALA A 68 -9.57 0.44 -5.72
N TYR A 69 -8.29 0.06 -5.61
CA TYR A 69 -7.59 -0.70 -6.63
C TYR A 69 -8.23 -2.07 -6.89
N LEU A 70 -8.50 -2.83 -5.84
CA LEU A 70 -9.08 -4.17 -5.93
C LEU A 70 -10.50 -4.14 -6.48
N ALA A 71 -11.30 -3.13 -6.13
CA ALA A 71 -12.62 -2.89 -6.71
C ALA A 71 -12.52 -2.70 -8.24
N GLN A 72 -11.53 -1.97 -8.75
CA GLN A 72 -11.33 -1.84 -10.20
C GLN A 72 -10.83 -3.13 -10.86
N VAL A 73 -10.00 -3.93 -10.18
CA VAL A 73 -9.52 -5.21 -10.70
C VAL A 73 -10.66 -6.23 -10.80
N CYS A 74 -11.49 -6.31 -9.77
CA CYS A 74 -12.58 -7.27 -9.62
C CYS A 74 -13.87 -6.82 -10.34
N GLY A 75 -14.08 -5.51 -10.52
CA GLY A 75 -15.24 -4.88 -11.15
C GLY A 75 -15.85 -5.59 -12.37
N PRO A 76 -15.08 -5.99 -13.40
CA PRO A 76 -15.67 -6.60 -14.60
C PRO A 76 -16.32 -7.96 -14.35
N LYS A 77 -15.90 -8.71 -13.32
CA LYS A 77 -16.59 -9.95 -12.95
C LYS A 77 -17.99 -9.67 -12.39
N PHE A 78 -18.14 -8.53 -11.74
CA PHE A 78 -19.38 -8.08 -11.10
C PHE A 78 -20.22 -7.15 -11.99
N GLY A 79 -19.87 -7.03 -13.28
CA GLY A 79 -20.61 -6.20 -14.24
C GLY A 79 -20.30 -4.71 -14.18
N ARG A 80 -19.30 -4.28 -13.40
CA ARG A 80 -18.85 -2.88 -13.36
C ARG A 80 -17.76 -2.63 -14.40
N PRO A 81 -17.88 -1.60 -15.25
CA PRO A 81 -16.81 -1.24 -16.18
C PRO A 81 -15.55 -0.86 -15.40
N ARG A 82 -14.38 -1.25 -15.92
CA ARG A 82 -13.08 -0.85 -15.35
C ARG A 82 -12.85 0.62 -15.61
N ASP A 83 -12.67 1.39 -14.55
CA ASP A 83 -12.22 2.77 -14.66
C ASP A 83 -10.69 2.83 -14.54
N PHE A 84 -10.03 3.09 -15.68
CA PHE A 84 -8.58 3.14 -15.75
C PHE A 84 -8.01 4.38 -15.05
N ALA A 85 -8.76 5.48 -14.95
CA ALA A 85 -8.31 6.68 -14.25
C ALA A 85 -8.34 6.45 -12.73
N ALA A 86 -9.44 5.92 -12.21
CA ALA A 86 -9.57 5.56 -10.80
C ALA A 86 -8.53 4.51 -10.38
N ARG A 87 -8.26 3.52 -11.24
CA ARG A 87 -7.20 2.54 -10.99
C ARG A 87 -5.82 3.19 -10.88
N GLN A 88 -5.50 4.13 -11.78
CA GLN A 88 -4.21 4.81 -11.76
C GLN A 88 -4.07 5.71 -10.52
N ALA A 89 -5.12 6.46 -10.17
CA ALA A 89 -5.13 7.27 -8.96
C ALA A 89 -4.85 6.42 -7.70
N ALA A 90 -5.52 5.26 -7.58
CA ALA A 90 -5.27 4.32 -6.48
C ALA A 90 -3.82 3.78 -6.48
N GLU A 91 -3.25 3.46 -7.64
CA GLU A 91 -1.84 3.06 -7.76
C GLU A 91 -0.87 4.19 -7.35
N GLU A 92 -1.18 5.45 -7.64
CA GLU A 92 -0.40 6.61 -7.24
C GLU A 92 -0.45 6.85 -5.73
N GLU A 93 -1.62 6.73 -5.11
CA GLU A 93 -1.74 6.85 -3.65
C GLU A 93 -1.00 5.73 -2.92
N LEU A 94 -1.12 4.48 -3.38
CA LEU A 94 -0.35 3.36 -2.83
C LEU A 94 1.16 3.59 -2.91
N ARG A 95 1.65 4.23 -3.98
CA ARG A 95 3.06 4.62 -4.10
C ARG A 95 3.46 5.67 -3.08
N LEU A 96 2.61 6.65 -2.82
CA LEU A 96 2.87 7.67 -1.80
C LEU A 96 2.95 7.02 -0.41
N VAL A 97 2.04 6.08 -0.11
CA VAL A 97 2.04 5.34 1.16
C VAL A 97 3.31 4.50 1.30
N GLN A 98 3.74 3.76 0.27
CA GLN A 98 5.00 3.00 0.31
C GLN A 98 6.20 3.91 0.62
N ARG A 99 6.25 5.10 0.02
CA ARG A 99 7.33 6.07 0.23
C ARG A 99 7.38 6.58 1.67
N ILE A 100 6.23 6.71 2.32
CA ILE A 100 6.10 7.17 3.71
C ILE A 100 6.34 6.01 4.69
N GLY A 101 5.74 4.84 4.44
CA GLY A 101 5.80 3.65 5.30
C GLY A 101 7.15 2.93 5.30
N THR A 102 7.95 3.02 4.22
CA THR A 102 9.36 2.56 4.20
C THR A 102 10.29 3.57 4.88
N GLY A 103 9.74 4.66 5.43
CA GLY A 103 10.46 5.74 6.11
C GLY A 103 10.93 5.42 7.53
N THR A 104 11.06 4.15 7.93
CA THR A 104 11.84 3.82 9.13
C THR A 104 13.33 3.87 8.78
N GLY A 105 13.87 5.07 8.63
CA GLY A 105 15.22 5.47 9.07
C GLY A 105 16.43 4.57 8.77
N ALA A 106 16.48 3.82 7.68
CA ALA A 106 17.67 3.06 7.29
C ALA A 106 18.16 3.50 5.90
N LEU A 107 19.28 4.23 5.91
CA LEU A 107 20.17 4.51 4.78
C LEU A 107 19.81 5.70 3.86
N LEU A 108 19.49 6.83 4.48
CA LEU A 108 20.14 8.09 4.08
C LEU A 108 20.84 8.68 5.31
N THR A 109 21.60 7.84 6.01
CA THR A 109 22.77 8.34 6.71
C THR A 109 23.66 8.91 5.63
N VAL A 110 23.58 10.23 5.43
CA VAL A 110 24.70 10.99 4.90
C VAL A 110 25.92 10.54 5.70
N ASP A 111 26.84 9.86 5.03
CA ASP A 111 28.04 9.33 5.65
C ASP A 111 28.73 10.48 6.41
N PRO A 112 28.96 10.37 7.74
CA PRO A 112 29.63 11.41 8.51
C PRO A 112 31.12 11.57 8.16
N GLY A 113 31.62 10.96 7.07
CA GLY A 113 32.98 11.09 6.56
C GLY A 113 33.43 12.49 6.12
N LEU A 114 32.53 13.49 6.02
CA LEU A 114 32.90 14.87 5.68
C LEU A 114 33.18 15.78 6.89
N ARG A 115 33.09 15.28 8.13
CA ARG A 115 33.53 16.01 9.34
C ARG A 115 34.98 15.69 9.71
N ARG A 116 35.92 15.88 8.78
CA ARG A 116 37.33 16.01 9.17
C ARG A 116 37.59 17.40 9.72
N ARG A 117 37.42 17.52 11.04
CA ARG A 117 38.16 18.47 11.88
C ARG A 117 39.64 18.34 11.54
N HIS A 118 40.27 19.41 11.06
CA HIS A 118 41.71 19.54 11.15
C HIS A 118 42.02 20.43 12.36
N PRO A 119 42.57 19.88 13.46
CA PRO A 119 43.22 20.70 14.47
C PRO A 119 44.62 21.06 13.95
N ARG A 120 44.97 22.34 13.94
CA ARG A 120 46.37 22.78 13.98
C ARG A 120 46.48 23.94 14.95
N SER A 121 46.83 23.59 16.18
CA SER A 121 47.45 24.49 17.14
C SER A 121 48.72 25.08 16.51
N LEU A 122 48.86 26.41 16.56
CA LEU A 122 50.14 27.08 16.52
C LEU A 122 50.21 27.99 17.75
N THR A 123 50.83 27.43 18.79
CA THR A 123 51.49 28.17 19.86
C THR A 123 52.49 29.16 19.28
N GLY A 124 52.51 30.38 19.82
CA GLY A 124 53.63 31.31 19.63
C GLY A 124 53.30 32.75 20.03
N GLN A 125 53.33 33.05 21.33
CA GLN A 125 53.58 34.41 21.83
C GLN A 125 54.98 34.86 21.42
N ILE A 126 55.16 36.11 20.98
CA ILE A 126 55.80 37.24 21.68
C ILE A 126 55.63 38.53 20.87
#